data_AF-A0AAD6VTH1-F1
#
_entry.id   AF-A0AAD6VTH1-F1
#
_cell.length_a   1.000
_cell.length_b   1.000
_cell.length_c   1.000
_cell.angle_alpha   90.00
_cell.angle_beta   90.00
_cell.angle_gamma   90.00
#
_symmetry.space_group_name_H-M   'P 1'
#
loop_
_entity.id
_entity.type
_entity.pdbx_description
1 polymer ?
#
loop_
_entity_poly.entity_id
_entity_poly.type
_entity_poly.pdbx_seq_one_letter_code
_entity_poly.pdbx_strand_id
1 'polypeptide(L)'
;MPSPKASYGRRAKKHTRRQIRLGRDVTRLFEERFKKPPYDWQINVSEAFVLSLDVVVIAGTGAGKTMPFMMPLLLHPEKYSLVISPLKVLQQDQAQRFEKMGLKAATVNGDTYTRDLQKVRKMCLRLVFMY
;
A
#
# COMPACT_ATOMS: atom_id res chain seq x y z
N MET A 1 -21.40 7.86 -2.51
CA MET A 1 -20.17 8.66 -2.68
C MET A 1 -19.64 8.43 -4.09
N PRO A 2 -19.22 9.47 -4.84
CA PRO A 2 -18.63 9.28 -6.16
C PRO A 2 -17.30 8.52 -6.06
N SER A 3 -17.03 7.66 -7.04
CA SER A 3 -15.80 6.86 -7.11
C SER A 3 -14.56 7.76 -7.20
N PRO A 4 -13.47 7.46 -6.47
CA PRO A 4 -12.20 8.18 -6.55
C PRO A 4 -11.68 8.33 -7.99
N LYS A 5 -11.10 9.50 -8.32
CA LYS A 5 -10.40 9.70 -9.60
C LYS A 5 -8.97 9.19 -9.45
N ALA A 6 -8.60 8.21 -10.28
CA ALA A 6 -7.23 7.70 -10.39
C ALA A 6 -6.68 8.02 -11.78
N SER A 7 -5.49 8.60 -11.84
CA SER A 7 -4.76 8.87 -13.09
C SER A 7 -3.46 8.06 -13.11
N TYR A 8 -3.18 7.40 -14.23
CA TYR A 8 -2.01 6.54 -14.43
C TYR A 8 -0.96 7.26 -15.29
N GLY A 9 0.32 7.07 -14.98
CA GLY A 9 1.44 7.62 -15.76
C GLY A 9 1.45 7.14 -17.22
N ARG A 10 2.07 7.93 -18.11
CA ARG A 10 2.08 7.78 -19.60
C ARG A 10 2.60 6.44 -20.16
N ARG A 11 2.99 5.48 -19.32
CA ARG A 11 3.56 4.18 -19.73
C ARG A 11 2.55 3.04 -19.83
N ALA A 12 1.25 3.31 -19.67
CA ALA A 12 0.18 2.32 -19.79
C ALA A 12 -0.20 2.05 -21.26
N LYS A 13 0.70 1.48 -22.07
CA LYS A 13 0.30 0.90 -23.37
C LYS A 13 0.95 -0.47 -23.56
N LYS A 14 0.06 -1.48 -23.56
CA LYS A 14 0.14 -2.87 -24.07
C LYS A 14 0.35 -4.03 -23.06
N HIS A 15 -0.62 -4.96 -23.13
CA HIS A 15 -0.59 -6.42 -22.93
C HIS A 15 -0.66 -7.07 -21.52
N THR A 16 -1.55 -8.09 -21.37
CA THR A 16 -1.26 -9.54 -21.12
C THR A 16 -2.16 -10.19 -20.05
N ARG A 17 -2.47 -11.50 -20.21
CA ARG A 17 -3.06 -12.42 -19.19
C ARG A 17 -2.54 -12.23 -17.75
N ARG A 18 -1.31 -11.73 -17.60
CA ARG A 18 -0.67 -11.41 -16.31
C ARG A 18 -1.45 -10.38 -15.51
N GLN A 19 -2.01 -9.36 -16.17
CA GLN A 19 -2.81 -8.30 -15.55
C GLN A 19 -4.10 -8.88 -14.93
N ILE A 20 -4.82 -9.69 -15.71
CA ILE A 20 -6.03 -10.40 -15.26
C ILE A 20 -5.73 -11.37 -14.10
N ARG A 21 -4.56 -12.02 -14.11
CA ARG A 21 -4.14 -12.87 -13.00
C ARG A 21 -3.88 -12.02 -11.75
N LEU A 22 -3.14 -10.93 -11.88
CA LEU A 22 -2.80 -10.06 -10.77
C LEU A 22 -4.04 -9.43 -10.12
N GLY A 23 -4.98 -8.92 -10.91
CA GLY A 23 -6.26 -8.41 -10.40
C GLY A 23 -7.03 -9.46 -9.60
N ARG A 24 -7.07 -10.71 -10.08
CA ARG A 24 -7.69 -11.83 -9.34
C ARG A 24 -6.95 -12.16 -8.05
N ASP A 25 -5.62 -12.17 -8.07
CA ASP A 25 -4.82 -12.47 -6.89
C ASP A 25 -4.98 -11.38 -5.81
N VAL A 26 -5.02 -10.10 -6.21
CA VAL A 26 -5.33 -8.96 -5.33
C VAL A 26 -6.73 -9.11 -4.74
N THR A 27 -7.74 -9.37 -5.58
CA THR A 27 -9.14 -9.51 -5.11
C THR A 27 -9.28 -10.65 -4.11
N ARG A 28 -8.76 -11.83 -4.46
CA ARG A 28 -8.80 -13.01 -3.59
C ARG A 28 -8.15 -12.73 -2.24
N LEU A 29 -6.93 -12.18 -2.24
CA LEU A 29 -6.19 -11.90 -1.02
C LEU A 29 -6.89 -10.85 -0.16
N PHE A 30 -7.55 -9.87 -0.77
CA PHE A 30 -8.34 -8.89 -0.04
C PHE A 30 -9.58 -9.53 0.60
N GLU A 31 -10.34 -10.33 -0.15
CA GLU A 31 -11.54 -11.00 0.35
C GLU A 31 -11.22 -11.99 1.48
N GLU A 32 -10.13 -12.74 1.37
CA GLU A 32 -9.66 -13.65 2.41
C GLU A 32 -9.42 -12.93 3.75
N ARG A 33 -8.86 -11.71 3.70
CA ARG A 33 -8.49 -10.88 4.85
C ARG A 33 -9.65 -10.05 5.42
N PHE A 34 -10.44 -9.41 4.55
CA PHE A 34 -11.43 -8.40 4.95
C PHE A 34 -12.89 -8.88 4.85
N LYS A 35 -13.11 -10.09 4.31
CA LYS A 35 -14.45 -10.70 4.13
C LYS A 35 -15.42 -9.83 3.33
N LYS A 36 -14.89 -8.94 2.48
CA LYS A 36 -15.62 -8.03 1.60
C LYS A 36 -14.84 -7.87 0.29
N PRO A 37 -15.50 -7.64 -0.85
CA PRO A 37 -14.81 -7.37 -2.10
C PRO A 37 -14.15 -5.98 -2.06
N PRO A 38 -12.99 -5.80 -2.72
CA PRO A 38 -12.38 -4.49 -2.89
C PRO A 38 -13.12 -3.67 -3.95
N TYR A 39 -12.95 -2.34 -3.92
CA TYR A 39 -13.41 -1.49 -5.01
C TYR A 39 -12.47 -1.59 -6.22
N ASP A 40 -13.02 -1.45 -7.43
CA ASP A 40 -12.24 -1.54 -8.69
C ASP A 40 -11.02 -0.60 -8.71
N TRP A 41 -11.19 0.63 -8.24
CA TRP A 41 -10.09 1.60 -8.19
C TRP A 41 -8.96 1.15 -7.27
N GLN A 42 -9.26 0.41 -6.20
CA GLN A 42 -8.24 -0.11 -5.30
C GLN A 42 -7.44 -1.22 -5.95
N ILE A 43 -8.10 -2.08 -6.74
CA ILE A 43 -7.46 -3.14 -7.53
C ILE A 43 -6.52 -2.50 -8.55
N ASN A 44 -7.02 -1.51 -9.30
CA ASN A 44 -6.25 -0.86 -10.35
C ASN A 44 -5.00 -0.12 -9.82
N VAL A 45 -5.11 0.54 -8.65
CA VAL A 45 -3.97 1.19 -8.00
C VAL A 45 -2.96 0.16 -7.47
N SER A 46 -3.44 -0.93 -6.86
CA SER A 46 -2.58 -2.02 -6.38
C SER A 46 -1.80 -2.65 -7.53
N GLU A 47 -2.48 -2.90 -8.64
CA GLU A 47 -1.88 -3.43 -9.85
C GLU A 47 -0.82 -2.48 -10.42
N ALA A 48 -1.13 -1.20 -10.51
CA ALA A 48 -0.18 -0.20 -10.97
C ALA A 48 1.09 -0.17 -10.11
N PHE A 49 0.99 -0.33 -8.78
CA PHE A 49 2.17 -0.44 -7.92
C PHE A 49 3.00 -1.70 -8.19
N VAL A 50 2.36 -2.86 -8.37
CA VAL A 50 3.07 -4.12 -8.71
C VAL A 50 3.77 -4.01 -10.07
N LEU A 51 3.17 -3.28 -11.01
CA LEU A 51 3.73 -2.98 -12.33
C LEU A 51 4.75 -1.82 -12.33
N SER A 52 5.05 -1.24 -11.15
CA SER A 52 5.98 -0.11 -11.00
C SER A 52 5.58 1.11 -11.84
N LEU A 53 4.29 1.40 -11.89
CA LEU A 53 3.71 2.57 -12.54
C LEU A 53 3.46 3.69 -11.52
N ASP A 54 3.65 4.93 -11.95
CA ASP A 54 3.26 6.11 -11.18
C ASP A 54 1.74 6.30 -11.21
N VAL A 55 1.17 6.60 -10.05
CA VAL A 55 -0.28 6.77 -9.87
C VAL A 55 -0.57 8.00 -9.03
N VAL A 56 -1.56 8.78 -9.45
CA VAL A 56 -2.16 9.84 -8.63
C VAL A 56 -3.59 9.42 -8.28
N VAL A 57 -3.89 9.38 -6.98
CA VAL A 57 -5.22 9.01 -6.46
C VAL A 57 -5.79 10.17 -5.64
N ILE A 58 -7.02 10.58 -5.98
CA ILE A 58 -7.79 11.54 -5.20
C ILE A 58 -8.90 10.78 -4.49
N ALA A 59 -8.73 10.55 -3.18
CA ALA A 59 -9.68 9.81 -2.35
C ALA A 59 -9.84 10.47 -0.97
N GLY A 60 -11.09 10.60 -0.52
CA GLY A 60 -11.44 11.17 0.78
C GLY A 60 -10.92 10.36 1.98
N THR A 61 -11.16 10.89 3.18
CA THR A 61 -11.03 10.11 4.42
C THR A 61 -12.06 8.99 4.44
N GLY A 62 -11.74 7.85 5.06
CA GLY A 62 -12.63 6.68 5.10
C GLY A 62 -12.80 5.91 3.78
N ALA A 63 -12.34 6.45 2.64
CA ALA A 63 -12.49 5.80 1.33
C ALA A 63 -11.71 4.48 1.17
N GLY A 64 -10.79 4.16 2.08
CA GLY A 64 -9.97 2.95 1.99
C GLY A 64 -8.70 3.09 1.16
N LYS A 65 -8.14 4.30 1.02
CA LYS A 65 -6.88 4.58 0.31
C LYS A 65 -5.65 3.86 0.84
N THR A 66 -5.69 3.32 2.06
CA THR A 66 -4.59 2.55 2.65
C THR A 66 -4.45 1.17 2.00
N MET A 67 -5.56 0.58 1.53
CA MET A 67 -5.58 -0.77 0.97
C MET A 67 -4.58 -0.94 -0.19
N PRO A 68 -4.56 -0.07 -1.21
CA PRO A 68 -3.67 -0.27 -2.35
C PRO A 68 -2.19 -0.27 -2.01
N PHE A 69 -1.75 0.38 -0.93
CA PHE A 69 -0.35 0.37 -0.51
C PHE A 69 0.08 -0.96 0.13
N MET A 70 -0.87 -1.72 0.66
CA MET A 70 -0.62 -3.00 1.35
C MET A 70 -0.61 -4.18 0.42
N MET A 71 -1.53 -4.21 -0.55
CA MET A 71 -1.74 -5.36 -1.42
C MET A 71 -0.47 -5.83 -2.14
N PRO A 72 0.37 -4.92 -2.70
CA PRO A 72 1.62 -5.33 -3.32
C PRO A 72 2.58 -6.05 -2.37
N LEU A 73 2.60 -5.69 -1.08
CA LEU A 73 3.48 -6.28 -0.07
C LEU A 73 2.99 -7.64 0.40
N LEU A 74 1.67 -7.83 0.43
CA LEU A 74 1.10 -9.14 0.75
C LEU A 74 1.31 -10.13 -0.41
N LEU A 75 1.30 -9.65 -1.67
CA LEU A 75 1.60 -10.45 -2.86
C LEU A 75 3.10 -10.72 -3.03
N HIS A 76 3.93 -9.78 -2.61
CA HIS A 76 5.39 -9.84 -2.73
C HIS A 76 6.04 -9.56 -1.37
N PRO A 77 6.05 -10.57 -0.46
CA PRO A 77 6.61 -10.41 0.88
C PRO A 77 8.09 -9.99 0.88
N GLU A 78 8.82 -10.23 -0.21
CA GLU A 78 10.21 -9.82 -0.40
C GLU A 78 10.40 -8.33 -0.69
N LYS A 79 9.34 -7.61 -1.07
CA LYS A 79 9.40 -6.19 -1.45
C LYS A 79 9.20 -5.26 -0.26
N TYR A 80 9.68 -4.03 -0.44
CA TYR A 80 9.54 -2.94 0.53
C TYR A 80 8.67 -1.83 -0.04
N SER A 81 7.83 -1.23 0.81
CA SER A 81 7.09 0.00 0.49
C SER A 81 7.50 1.10 1.46
N LEU A 82 7.72 2.29 0.89
CA LEU A 82 8.05 3.52 1.57
C LEU A 82 6.88 4.47 1.47
N VAL A 83 6.26 4.78 2.61
CA VAL A 83 5.13 5.70 2.66
C VAL A 83 5.56 6.94 3.43
N ILE A 84 5.50 8.09 2.76
CA ILE A 84 5.82 9.41 3.31
C ILE A 84 4.49 10.16 3.53
N SER A 85 4.35 10.78 4.70
CA SER A 85 3.11 11.40 5.19
C SER A 85 3.50 12.48 6.21
N PRO A 86 2.90 13.67 6.12
CA PRO A 86 3.24 14.81 6.98
C PRO A 86 2.62 14.73 8.40
N LEU A 87 1.75 13.75 8.68
CA LEU A 87 0.98 13.72 9.93
C LEU A 87 1.47 12.64 10.90
N LYS A 88 2.08 13.04 12.02
CA LYS A 88 2.59 12.15 13.09
C LYS A 88 1.53 11.25 13.71
N VAL A 89 0.35 11.78 14.02
CA VAL A 89 -0.73 11.04 14.71
C VAL A 89 -1.25 9.86 13.87
N LEU A 90 -1.20 9.97 12.54
CA LEU A 90 -1.63 8.92 11.62
C LEU A 90 -0.61 7.77 11.48
N GLN A 91 0.59 7.90 12.07
CA GLN A 91 1.68 6.94 11.89
C GLN A 91 1.46 5.68 12.72
N GLN A 92 1.15 5.84 14.02
CA GLN A 92 0.93 4.72 14.93
C GLN A 92 -0.32 3.91 14.54
N ASP A 93 -1.41 4.60 14.20
CA ASP A 93 -2.65 3.96 13.74
C ASP A 93 -2.43 3.17 12.44
N GLN A 94 -1.64 3.69 11.49
CA GLN A 94 -1.28 2.94 10.28
C GLN A 94 -0.38 1.74 10.58
N ALA A 95 0.66 1.91 11.39
CA ALA A 95 1.56 0.82 11.75
C ALA A 95 0.80 -0.33 12.45
N GLN A 96 -0.03 -0.01 13.44
CA GLN A 96 -0.88 -1.01 14.12
C GLN A 96 -1.85 -1.70 13.16
N ARG A 97 -2.44 -0.96 12.21
CA ARG A 97 -3.29 -1.56 11.17
C ARG A 97 -2.51 -2.53 10.32
N PHE A 98 -1.31 -2.17 9.86
CA PHE A 98 -0.45 -3.04 9.07
C PHE A 98 -0.03 -4.30 9.85
N GLU A 99 0.34 -4.16 11.12
CA GLU A 99 0.67 -5.29 11.99
C GLU A 99 -0.51 -6.24 12.18
N LYS A 100 -1.71 -5.70 12.43
CA LYS A 100 -2.96 -6.50 12.50
C LYS A 100 -3.25 -7.25 11.20
N MET A 101 -2.73 -6.75 10.07
CA MET A 101 -2.85 -7.39 8.76
C MET A 101 -1.70 -8.35 8.44
N GLY A 102 -0.80 -8.59 9.40
CA GLY A 102 0.35 -9.49 9.26
C GLY A 102 1.55 -8.86 8.54
N LEU A 103 1.54 -7.54 8.32
CA LEU A 103 2.64 -6.81 7.71
C LEU A 103 3.56 -6.23 8.81
N LYS A 104 4.86 -6.47 8.67
CA LYS A 104 5.87 -5.92 9.58
C LYS A 104 6.10 -4.45 9.27
N ALA A 105 5.42 -3.55 9.97
CA ALA A 105 5.59 -2.10 9.82
C ALA A 105 6.52 -1.55 10.90
N ALA A 106 7.26 -0.50 10.55
CA ALA A 106 7.99 0.34 11.52
C ALA A 106 7.78 1.80 11.14
N THR A 107 7.58 2.65 12.13
CA THR A 107 7.48 4.10 11.94
C THR A 107 8.83 4.74 12.21
N VAL A 108 9.34 5.51 11.26
CA VAL A 108 10.54 6.33 11.45
C VAL A 108 10.15 7.79 11.36
N ASN A 109 10.44 8.56 12.40
CA ASN A 109 10.24 10.00 12.49
C ASN A 109 11.37 10.66 13.32
N GLY A 110 11.35 11.99 13.45
CA GLY A 110 12.38 12.74 14.20
C GLY A 110 12.57 12.30 15.65
N ASP A 111 11.57 11.66 16.27
CA ASP A 111 11.62 11.18 17.65
C ASP A 111 12.19 9.75 17.75
N THR A 112 12.23 9.01 16.64
CA THR A 112 12.72 7.61 16.52
C THR A 112 14.07 7.50 15.80
N TYR A 113 14.73 8.62 15.56
CA TYR A 113 16.05 8.70 14.90
C TYR A 113 17.20 8.28 15.83
N THR A 114 17.12 7.09 16.43
CA THR A 114 18.20 6.49 17.24
C THR A 114 18.33 4.98 16.96
N ARG A 115 19.04 4.23 17.83
CA ARG A 115 19.54 2.83 17.62
C ARG A 115 18.51 1.83 17.08
N ASP A 116 17.22 2.07 17.25
CA ASP A 116 16.15 1.21 16.70
C ASP A 116 16.07 1.21 15.17
N LEU A 117 16.65 2.22 14.49
CA LEU A 117 16.74 2.25 13.02
C LEU A 117 17.48 1.01 12.45
N GLN A 118 18.44 0.45 13.20
CA GLN A 118 19.17 -0.75 12.77
C GLN A 118 18.28 -2.01 12.78
N LYS A 119 17.28 -2.09 13.67
CA LYS A 119 16.30 -3.19 13.69
C LYS A 119 15.36 -3.13 12.48
N VAL A 120 15.04 -1.93 12.01
CA VAL A 120 14.19 -1.68 10.83
C VAL A 120 14.83 -2.20 9.52
N ARG A 121 16.16 -2.41 9.49
CA ARG A 121 16.89 -2.88 8.30
C ARG A 121 16.46 -4.28 7.82
N LYS A 122 15.80 -5.08 8.67
CA LYS A 122 15.34 -6.45 8.37
C LYS A 122 13.81 -6.59 8.11
N MET A 123 13.04 -5.50 8.06
CA MET A 123 11.57 -5.56 7.97
C MET A 123 11.03 -5.25 6.58
N CYS A 124 10.14 -6.11 6.06
CA CYS A 124 9.56 -6.05 4.71
C CYS A 124 8.73 -4.78 4.43
N LEU A 125 8.16 -4.11 5.42
CA LEU A 125 7.44 -2.86 5.19
C LEU A 125 8.12 -1.72 5.96
N ARG A 126 8.61 -0.72 5.21
CA ARG A 126 9.37 0.39 5.78
C ARG A 126 8.60 1.70 5.61
N LEU A 127 7.72 2.00 6.56
CA LEU A 127 7.11 3.32 6.64
C LEU A 127 8.10 4.35 7.20
N VAL A 128 8.89 4.97 6.33
CA VAL A 128 9.70 6.15 6.71
C VAL A 128 8.88 7.39 6.44
N PHE A 129 8.57 8.12 7.50
CA PHE A 129 7.87 9.39 7.43
C PHE A 129 8.88 10.52 7.66
N MET A 130 9.09 11.35 6.63
CA MET A 130 9.85 12.58 6.75
C MET A 130 8.91 13.71 7.18
N TYR A 131 9.37 14.46 8.20
CA TYR A 131 8.79 15.61 8.92
C TYR A 131 7.45 16.19 8.46
#